data_AF-A0A817BQG0-F1
#
_entry.id   AF-A0A817BQG0-F1
#
_cell.length_a   1.000
_cell.length_b   1.000
_cell.length_c   1.000
_cell.angle_alpha   90.00
_cell.angle_beta   90.00
_cell.angle_gamma   90.00
#
_symmetry.space_group_name_H-M   'P 1'
#
loop_
_entity.id
_entity.type
_entity.pdbx_description
1 polymer ?
#
loop_
_entity_poly.entity_id
_entity_poly.type
_entity_poly.pdbx_seq_one_letter_code
_entity_poly.pdbx_strand_id
1 'polypeptide(L)'
;MPTYLSSSDQTLLTNIFSTYEQIFGTTTKCQYQPFPAIEHKSVHPFFNEYEERHKILIEFFKHIPEFNNLFIDDKIRLIRNHFGGMITINELMLARSMNENLVSSLNNIFGLNISKIVIESSKRILAYTYDPILLKLVLIVRSLSSGINRYRKDTDMDRIFHNTLAVFAGQCIYVELLWRYILSKLPFERDAIKFFNKLILDLLYLQHSCFIVERYMYNLGHEIDQMNPLMQSMWPKIEKSDKIDYGNDIDMKPCS
;
A
#
# COMPACT_ATOMS: atom_id res chain seq x y z
N MET A 1 -10.82 32.58 7.29
CA MET A 1 -10.98 31.48 6.33
C MET A 1 -11.88 30.43 6.96
N PRO A 2 -12.77 29.76 6.21
CA PRO A 2 -13.59 28.68 6.74
C PRO A 2 -12.70 27.61 7.37
N THR A 3 -13.01 27.18 8.59
CA THR A 3 -12.32 26.05 9.22
C THR A 3 -12.90 24.77 8.62
N TYR A 4 -12.24 24.18 7.62
CA TYR A 4 -12.70 22.96 6.96
C TYR A 4 -12.59 21.70 7.84
N LEU A 5 -11.83 21.76 8.93
CA LEU A 5 -11.70 20.68 9.91
C LEU A 5 -12.53 20.99 11.15
N SER A 6 -13.51 20.13 11.44
CA SER A 6 -14.23 20.15 12.70
C SER A 6 -13.32 19.74 13.87
N SER A 7 -13.75 19.95 15.12
CA SER A 7 -13.03 19.43 16.29
C SER A 7 -12.89 17.90 16.25
N SER A 8 -13.91 17.20 15.74
CA SER A 8 -13.86 15.75 15.57
C SER A 8 -12.80 15.32 14.54
N ASP A 9 -12.71 16.03 13.41
CA ASP A 9 -11.68 15.75 12.39
C ASP A 9 -10.28 15.95 12.98
N GLN A 10 -10.07 17.02 13.76
CA GLN A 10 -8.78 17.30 14.41
C GLN A 10 -8.40 16.20 15.40
N THR A 11 -9.34 15.78 16.26
CA THR A 11 -9.11 14.65 17.18
C THR A 11 -8.74 13.37 16.42
N LEU A 12 -9.45 13.06 15.33
CA LEU A 12 -9.17 11.88 14.52
C LEU A 12 -7.79 11.95 13.86
N LEU A 13 -7.40 13.09 13.28
CA LEU A 13 -6.07 13.30 12.71
C LEU A 13 -4.96 13.18 13.76
N THR A 14 -5.15 13.79 14.93
CA THR A 14 -4.20 13.67 16.05
C THR A 14 -4.06 12.22 16.49
N ASN A 15 -5.17 11.48 16.62
CA ASN A 15 -5.13 10.08 17.01
C ASN A 15 -4.39 9.23 15.98
N ILE A 16 -4.67 9.39 14.68
CA ILE A 16 -3.97 8.67 13.59
C ILE A 16 -2.46 8.96 13.66
N PHE A 17 -2.10 10.24 13.77
CA PHE A 17 -0.70 10.67 13.81
C PHE A 17 0.01 10.10 15.04
N SER A 18 -0.51 10.37 16.24
CA SER A 18 0.09 9.93 17.50
C SER A 18 0.18 8.41 17.61
N THR A 19 -0.84 7.67 17.15
CA THR A 19 -0.82 6.21 17.12
C THR A 19 0.29 5.68 16.24
N TYR A 20 0.40 6.21 15.02
CA TYR A 20 1.46 5.80 14.09
C TYR A 20 2.84 6.12 14.69
N GLU A 21 3.06 7.33 15.19
CA GLU A 21 4.33 7.72 15.79
C GLU A 21 4.63 6.93 17.06
N GLN A 22 3.63 6.51 17.84
CA GLN A 22 3.84 5.66 19.00
C GLN A 22 4.27 4.25 18.58
N ILE A 23 3.56 3.63 17.64
CA ILE A 23 3.81 2.24 17.22
C ILE A 23 5.15 2.17 16.50
N PHE A 24 5.39 3.01 15.50
CA PHE A 24 6.67 3.03 14.80
C PHE A 24 7.77 3.66 15.64
N GLY A 25 7.48 4.67 16.46
CA GLY A 25 8.46 5.36 17.31
C GLY A 25 9.01 4.50 18.45
N THR A 26 8.18 3.68 19.09
CA THR A 26 8.65 2.72 20.10
C THR A 26 9.57 1.67 19.50
N THR A 27 9.30 1.24 18.26
CA THR A 27 10.21 0.36 17.51
C THR A 27 11.46 1.09 17.02
N THR A 28 11.40 2.39 16.67
CA THR A 28 12.54 3.16 16.13
C THR A 28 13.69 3.40 17.11
N LYS A 29 13.48 3.23 18.43
CA LYS A 29 14.59 3.32 19.40
C LYS A 29 15.64 2.20 19.20
N CYS A 30 15.33 1.18 18.41
CA CYS A 30 16.29 0.23 17.85
C CYS A 30 16.28 0.29 16.31
N GLN A 31 17.07 1.20 15.73
CA GLN A 31 17.64 1.12 14.37
C GLN A 31 16.70 0.63 13.25
N TYR A 32 15.83 1.50 12.73
CA TYR A 32 15.37 1.27 11.35
C TYR A 32 16.53 1.54 10.41
N GLN A 33 17.28 0.49 10.08
CA GLN A 33 18.09 0.52 8.89
C GLN A 33 17.16 0.77 7.68
N PRO A 34 17.60 1.55 6.69
CA PRO A 34 16.80 1.78 5.50
C PRO A 34 16.46 0.42 4.86
N PHE A 35 15.19 0.21 4.47
CA PHE A 35 14.79 -1.03 3.82
C PHE A 35 15.17 -1.01 2.33
N PRO A 36 15.71 -2.11 1.78
CA PRO A 36 16.31 -3.24 2.50
C PRO A 36 17.69 -2.87 3.06
N ALA A 37 18.05 -3.47 4.18
CA ALA A 37 19.31 -3.23 4.89
C ALA A 37 20.53 -3.61 4.04
N ILE A 38 20.38 -4.62 3.18
CA ILE A 38 21.38 -5.10 2.23
C ILE A 38 20.79 -5.23 0.83
N GLU A 39 21.66 -5.36 -0.18
CA GLU A 39 21.24 -5.73 -1.52
C GLU A 39 20.82 -7.21 -1.57
N HIS A 40 19.65 -7.46 -2.18
CA HIS A 40 19.10 -8.80 -2.39
C HIS A 40 19.19 -9.20 -3.86
N LYS A 41 19.34 -10.51 -4.11
CA LYS A 41 19.40 -11.09 -5.46
C LYS A 41 18.24 -12.03 -5.78
N SER A 42 17.38 -12.30 -4.80
CA SER A 42 16.22 -13.17 -4.91
C SER A 42 15.04 -12.57 -4.17
N VAL A 43 13.84 -13.04 -4.52
CA VAL A 43 12.57 -12.49 -4.05
C VAL A 43 12.35 -12.79 -2.57
N HIS A 44 12.57 -14.03 -2.16
CA HIS A 44 12.23 -14.46 -0.80
C HIS A 44 13.01 -13.75 0.32
N PRO A 45 14.35 -13.54 0.27
CA PRO A 45 15.04 -12.84 1.35
C PRO A 45 14.66 -11.36 1.39
N PHE A 46 14.38 -10.73 0.24
CA PHE A 46 13.93 -9.35 0.16
C PHE A 46 12.61 -9.13 0.90
N PHE A 47 11.61 -9.98 0.65
CA PHE A 47 10.33 -9.87 1.35
C PHE A 47 10.41 -10.36 2.80
N ASN A 48 11.22 -11.38 3.11
CA ASN A 48 11.41 -11.84 4.49
C ASN A 48 12.00 -10.74 5.39
N GLU A 49 12.89 -9.89 4.87
CA GLU A 49 13.39 -8.73 5.61
C GLU A 49 12.28 -7.70 5.93
N TYR A 50 11.20 -7.71 5.16
CA TYR A 50 10.04 -6.83 5.40
C TYR A 50 9.11 -7.34 6.51
N GLU A 51 9.22 -8.60 6.93
CA GLU A 51 8.22 -9.26 7.78
C GLU A 51 7.91 -8.48 9.07
N GLU A 52 8.94 -8.04 9.79
CA GLU A 52 8.78 -7.29 11.04
C GLU A 52 8.11 -5.93 10.81
N ARG A 53 8.46 -5.24 9.72
CA ARG A 53 7.82 -3.97 9.35
C ARG A 53 6.35 -4.18 9.05
N HIS A 54 6.01 -5.28 8.39
CA HIS A 54 4.62 -5.64 8.11
C HIS A 54 3.81 -5.94 9.38
N LYS A 55 4.40 -6.65 10.35
CA LYS A 55 3.75 -6.91 11.66
C LYS A 55 3.41 -5.60 12.37
N ILE A 56 4.35 -4.66 12.39
CA ILE A 56 4.15 -3.32 12.99
C ILE A 56 3.07 -2.54 12.26
N LEU A 57 3.03 -2.64 10.93
CA LEU A 57 2.00 -2.01 10.14
C LEU A 57 0.60 -2.60 10.42
N ILE A 58 0.49 -3.94 10.55
CA ILE A 58 -0.75 -4.60 10.98
C ILE A 58 -1.16 -4.10 12.38
N GLU A 59 -0.20 -3.93 13.30
CA GLU A 59 -0.48 -3.41 14.64
C GLU A 59 -1.03 -1.98 14.58
N PHE A 60 -0.51 -1.12 13.70
CA PHE A 60 -1.08 0.19 13.44
C PHE A 60 -2.53 0.11 12.96
N PHE A 61 -2.85 -0.79 12.01
CA PHE A 61 -4.23 -0.93 11.52
C PHE A 61 -5.23 -1.41 12.57
N LYS A 62 -4.81 -2.17 13.58
CA LYS A 62 -5.69 -2.56 14.71
C LYS A 62 -6.19 -1.36 15.53
N HIS A 63 -5.50 -0.23 15.46
CA HIS A 63 -5.88 1.00 16.14
C HIS A 63 -6.80 1.91 15.30
N ILE A 64 -7.04 1.56 14.04
CA ILE A 64 -8.00 2.23 13.16
C ILE A 64 -9.39 1.62 13.44
N PRO A 65 -10.35 2.35 14.04
CA PRO A 65 -11.60 1.78 14.52
C PRO A 65 -12.37 1.00 13.45
N GLU A 66 -12.50 1.58 12.26
CA GLU A 66 -13.23 1.05 11.12
C GLU A 66 -12.60 -0.25 10.63
N PHE A 67 -11.26 -0.34 10.61
CA PHE A 67 -10.56 -1.58 10.29
C PHE A 67 -10.75 -2.62 11.39
N ASN A 68 -10.60 -2.22 12.66
CA ASN A 68 -10.68 -3.13 13.81
C ASN A 68 -12.08 -3.73 14.01
N ASN A 69 -13.12 -3.05 13.55
CA ASN A 69 -14.50 -3.53 13.63
C ASN A 69 -14.88 -4.52 12.50
N LEU A 70 -14.02 -4.73 11.50
CA LEU A 70 -14.27 -5.71 10.44
C LEU A 70 -14.13 -7.16 10.91
N PHE A 71 -14.73 -8.08 10.15
CA PHE A 71 -14.47 -9.51 10.30
C PHE A 71 -13.00 -9.83 10.04
N ILE A 72 -12.47 -10.84 10.74
CA ILE A 72 -11.05 -11.21 10.62
C ILE A 72 -10.65 -11.56 9.18
N ASP A 73 -11.52 -12.25 8.45
CA ASP A 73 -11.28 -12.61 7.06
C ASP A 73 -11.22 -11.37 6.15
N ASP A 74 -12.06 -10.37 6.41
CA ASP A 74 -12.07 -9.12 5.65
C ASP A 74 -10.80 -8.30 5.94
N LYS A 75 -10.36 -8.25 7.21
CA LYS A 75 -9.05 -7.66 7.60
C LYS A 75 -7.90 -8.33 6.84
N ILE A 76 -7.86 -9.67 6.85
CA ILE A 76 -6.82 -10.44 6.15
C ILE A 76 -6.86 -10.15 4.65
N ARG A 77 -8.04 -10.16 4.02
CA ARG A 77 -8.20 -9.85 2.59
C ARG A 77 -7.70 -8.44 2.26
N LEU A 78 -8.07 -7.44 3.04
CA LEU A 78 -7.62 -6.05 2.84
C LEU A 78 -6.10 -5.91 2.95
N ILE A 79 -5.49 -6.46 4.01
CA ILE A 79 -4.04 -6.41 4.19
C ILE A 79 -3.30 -7.06 3.02
N ARG A 80 -3.79 -8.23 2.57
CA ARG A 80 -3.20 -8.95 1.44
C ARG A 80 -3.34 -8.14 0.16
N ASN A 81 -4.56 -7.71 -0.18
CA ASN A 81 -4.84 -7.00 -1.43
C ASN A 81 -4.04 -5.70 -1.59
N HIS A 82 -3.70 -5.04 -0.48
CA HIS A 82 -2.98 -3.77 -0.49
C HIS A 82 -1.51 -3.87 -0.11
N PHE A 83 -0.99 -5.07 0.12
CA PHE A 83 0.37 -5.29 0.63
C PHE A 83 1.44 -4.50 -0.12
N GLY A 84 1.46 -4.56 -1.46
CA GLY A 84 2.46 -3.85 -2.26
C GLY A 84 2.42 -2.33 -2.08
N GLY A 85 1.22 -1.73 -2.10
CA GLY A 85 1.07 -0.29 -1.92
C GLY A 85 1.34 0.16 -0.49
N MET A 86 0.96 -0.66 0.49
CA MET A 86 1.22 -0.45 1.91
C MET A 86 2.73 -0.40 2.18
N ILE A 87 3.50 -1.35 1.65
CA ILE A 87 4.98 -1.34 1.73
C ILE A 87 5.52 -0.03 1.18
N THR A 88 5.18 0.29 -0.07
CA THR A 88 5.78 1.45 -0.74
C THR A 88 5.49 2.75 0.00
N ILE A 89 4.25 2.98 0.43
CA ILE A 89 3.89 4.20 1.16
C ILE A 89 4.58 4.24 2.52
N ASN A 90 4.53 3.15 3.29
CA ASN A 90 5.12 3.06 4.63
C ASN A 90 6.64 3.31 4.60
N GLU A 91 7.37 2.67 3.69
CA GLU A 91 8.82 2.83 3.63
C GLU A 91 9.24 4.23 3.19
N LEU A 92 8.51 4.85 2.27
CA LEU A 92 8.80 6.23 1.86
C LEU A 92 8.54 7.21 3.00
N MET A 93 7.55 6.96 3.85
CA MET A 93 7.31 7.76 5.06
C MET A 93 8.44 7.63 6.08
N LEU A 94 9.00 6.42 6.26
CA LEU A 94 10.07 6.15 7.21
C LEU A 94 11.43 6.67 6.73
N ALA A 95 11.80 6.40 5.48
CA ALA A 95 13.13 6.71 4.95
C ALA A 95 13.24 8.12 4.35
N ARG A 96 12.13 8.70 3.86
CA ARG A 96 12.08 10.00 3.13
C ARG A 96 13.00 10.08 1.89
N SER A 97 13.55 8.96 1.46
CA SER A 97 14.36 8.81 0.25
C SER A 97 14.37 7.33 -0.16
N MET A 98 14.78 7.04 -1.40
CA MET A 98 14.99 5.67 -1.83
C MET A 98 16.42 5.23 -1.50
N ASN A 99 16.54 4.09 -0.84
CA ASN A 99 17.82 3.45 -0.55
C ASN A 99 18.46 2.90 -1.86
N GLU A 100 19.77 3.03 -2.03
CA GLU A 100 20.52 2.40 -3.12
C GLU A 100 20.36 0.88 -3.13
N ASN A 101 20.37 0.24 -1.95
CA ASN A 101 20.12 -1.19 -1.83
C ASN A 101 18.73 -1.57 -2.34
N LEU A 102 17.72 -0.70 -2.17
CA LEU A 102 16.37 -0.93 -2.71
C LEU A 102 16.41 -0.93 -4.24
N VAL A 103 17.05 0.07 -4.83
CA VAL A 103 17.18 0.17 -6.30
C VAL A 103 17.90 -1.04 -6.88
N SER A 104 19.05 -1.43 -6.31
CA SER A 104 19.81 -2.60 -6.74
C SER A 104 19.02 -3.89 -6.55
N SER A 105 18.37 -4.08 -5.40
CA SER A 105 17.53 -5.26 -5.13
C SER A 105 16.39 -5.37 -6.13
N LEU A 106 15.66 -4.28 -6.40
CA LEU A 106 14.59 -4.28 -7.39
C LEU A 106 15.13 -4.73 -8.76
N ASN A 107 16.24 -4.14 -9.22
CA ASN A 107 16.83 -4.46 -10.51
C ASN A 107 17.25 -5.94 -10.61
N ASN A 108 17.85 -6.48 -9.56
CA ASN A 108 18.26 -7.89 -9.52
C ASN A 108 17.07 -8.84 -9.52
N ILE A 109 16.02 -8.49 -8.77
CA ILE A 109 14.88 -9.37 -8.50
C ILE A 109 13.87 -9.35 -9.65
N PHE A 110 13.52 -8.16 -10.13
CA PHE A 110 12.42 -7.96 -11.09
C PHE A 110 12.91 -7.62 -12.51
N GLY A 111 14.21 -7.40 -12.69
CA GLY A 111 14.79 -6.89 -13.93
C GLY A 111 14.52 -5.40 -14.15
N LEU A 112 15.22 -4.80 -15.11
CA LEU A 112 15.24 -3.35 -15.33
C LEU A 112 13.86 -2.76 -15.64
N ASN A 113 13.03 -3.47 -16.41
CA ASN A 113 11.73 -2.95 -16.87
C ASN A 113 10.74 -2.77 -15.72
N ILE A 114 10.52 -3.82 -14.92
CA ILE A 114 9.59 -3.76 -13.78
C ILE A 114 10.14 -2.81 -12.71
N SER A 115 11.45 -2.88 -12.45
CA SER A 115 12.12 -2.01 -11.47
C SER A 115 11.96 -0.53 -11.80
N LYS A 116 12.13 -0.15 -13.08
CA LYS A 116 11.89 1.21 -13.53
C LYS A 116 10.47 1.67 -13.21
N ILE A 117 9.45 0.85 -13.46
CA ILE A 117 8.05 1.19 -13.18
C ILE A 117 7.83 1.35 -11.67
N VAL A 118 8.36 0.43 -10.86
CA VAL A 118 8.26 0.51 -9.38
C VAL A 118 8.95 1.77 -8.86
N ILE A 119 10.18 2.05 -9.29
CA ILE A 119 10.96 3.22 -8.89
C ILE A 119 10.25 4.52 -9.28
N GLU A 120 9.75 4.63 -10.50
CA GLU A 120 9.01 5.82 -10.94
C GLU A 120 7.69 6.00 -10.15
N SER A 121 7.03 4.91 -9.77
CA SER A 121 5.85 4.98 -8.91
C SER A 121 6.20 5.45 -7.50
N SER A 122 7.30 4.96 -6.93
CA SER A 122 7.80 5.38 -5.63
C SER A 122 8.20 6.86 -5.62
N LYS A 123 8.85 7.36 -6.68
CA LYS A 123 9.20 8.79 -6.81
C LYS A 123 7.98 9.70 -6.78
N ARG A 124 6.86 9.29 -7.39
CA ARG A 124 5.60 10.04 -7.35
C ARG A 124 5.05 10.14 -5.93
N ILE A 125 5.08 9.05 -5.17
CA ILE A 125 4.65 9.03 -3.77
C ILE A 125 5.61 9.83 -2.88
N LEU A 126 6.91 9.77 -3.16
CA LEU A 126 7.93 10.52 -2.44
C LEU A 126 7.67 12.04 -2.45
N ALA A 127 7.04 12.59 -3.50
CA ALA A 127 6.68 14.01 -3.57
C ALA A 127 5.76 14.46 -2.42
N TYR A 128 5.06 13.53 -1.77
CA TYR A 128 4.12 13.81 -0.68
C TYR A 128 4.71 13.62 0.72
N THR A 129 5.98 13.20 0.86
CA THR A 129 6.58 12.90 2.19
C THR A 129 6.81 14.13 3.07
N TYR A 130 6.71 15.33 2.51
CA TYR A 130 6.73 16.58 3.28
C TYR A 130 5.48 16.76 4.14
N ASP A 131 4.37 16.07 3.83
CA ASP A 131 3.16 16.04 4.64
C ASP A 131 2.89 14.62 5.16
N PRO A 132 3.42 14.26 6.34
CA PRO A 132 3.29 12.91 6.87
C PRO A 132 1.86 12.57 7.30
N ILE A 133 0.99 13.55 7.60
CA ILE A 133 -0.41 13.29 7.94
C ILE A 133 -1.17 12.89 6.67
N LEU A 134 -0.91 13.59 5.56
CA LEU A 134 -1.49 13.23 4.25
C LEU A 134 -1.19 11.78 3.89
N LEU A 135 0.07 11.35 3.99
CA LEU A 135 0.46 9.98 3.63
C LEU A 135 -0.13 8.93 4.58
N LYS A 136 -0.27 9.22 5.87
CA LYS A 136 -0.96 8.34 6.83
C LYS A 136 -2.44 8.15 6.46
N LEU A 137 -3.13 9.23 6.09
CA LEU A 137 -4.51 9.15 5.60
C LEU A 137 -4.61 8.35 4.30
N VAL A 138 -3.73 8.62 3.34
CA VAL A 138 -3.67 7.88 2.07
C VAL A 138 -3.43 6.39 2.31
N LEU A 139 -2.54 6.04 3.23
CA LEU A 139 -2.26 4.67 3.64
C LEU A 139 -3.51 3.99 4.19
N ILE A 140 -4.28 4.67 5.05
CA ILE A 140 -5.55 4.15 5.59
C ILE A 140 -6.61 4.00 4.49
N VAL A 141 -6.87 5.06 3.71
CA VAL A 141 -7.85 5.07 2.61
C VAL A 141 -7.56 3.94 1.62
N ARG A 142 -6.29 3.74 1.26
CA ARG A 142 -5.88 2.68 0.35
C ARG A 142 -6.11 1.31 0.97
N SER A 143 -5.73 1.11 2.23
CA SER A 143 -5.84 -0.18 2.91
C SER A 143 -7.28 -0.58 3.21
N LEU A 144 -8.21 0.38 3.26
CA LEU A 144 -9.65 0.14 3.35
C LEU A 144 -10.36 0.10 1.99
N SER A 145 -9.62 0.16 0.87
CA SER A 145 -10.24 0.14 -0.45
C SER A 145 -10.59 -1.27 -0.92
N SER A 146 -11.72 -1.43 -1.60
CA SER A 146 -12.16 -2.72 -2.16
C SER A 146 -11.65 -2.98 -3.59
N GLY A 147 -11.05 -1.96 -4.24
CA GLY A 147 -10.80 -1.93 -5.68
C GLY A 147 -9.65 -2.80 -6.21
N ILE A 148 -8.95 -3.56 -5.36
CA ILE A 148 -7.86 -4.45 -5.77
C ILE A 148 -8.23 -5.89 -5.43
N ASN A 149 -9.02 -6.55 -6.28
CA ASN A 149 -9.13 -8.00 -6.22
C ASN A 149 -7.89 -8.60 -6.88
N ARG A 150 -6.91 -9.03 -6.06
CA ARG A 150 -5.77 -9.87 -6.49
C ARG A 150 -6.22 -11.14 -7.22
N TYR A 151 -7.45 -11.58 -6.94
CA TYR A 151 -8.11 -12.72 -7.59
C TYR A 151 -9.16 -12.20 -8.57
N ARG A 152 -8.73 -11.90 -9.80
CA ARG A 152 -9.61 -11.54 -10.93
C ARG A 152 -10.62 -12.64 -11.35
N LYS A 153 -10.73 -13.74 -10.60
CA LYS A 153 -11.71 -14.81 -10.87
C LYS A 153 -13.08 -14.54 -10.26
N ASP A 154 -13.14 -13.82 -9.14
CA ASP A 154 -14.42 -13.43 -8.57
C ASP A 154 -14.91 -12.16 -9.29
N THR A 155 -15.64 -12.37 -10.39
CA THR A 155 -16.51 -11.34 -10.99
C THR A 155 -17.70 -11.00 -10.10
N ASP A 156 -17.91 -11.79 -9.04
CA ASP A 156 -18.96 -11.58 -8.05
C ASP A 156 -18.52 -10.50 -7.04
N MET A 157 -18.74 -9.25 -7.41
CA MET A 157 -18.51 -8.08 -6.55
C MET A 157 -19.30 -8.19 -5.23
N ASP A 158 -20.39 -8.97 -5.21
CA ASP A 158 -21.27 -9.13 -4.04
C ASP A 158 -20.67 -10.07 -2.98
N ARG A 159 -19.54 -10.76 -3.26
CA ARG A 159 -18.87 -11.70 -2.34
C ARG A 159 -17.44 -11.33 -1.94
N ILE A 160 -17.00 -10.11 -2.23
CA ILE A 160 -15.60 -9.71 -1.96
C ILE A 160 -15.30 -9.69 -0.45
N PHE A 161 -16.26 -9.27 0.37
CA PHE A 161 -16.14 -9.21 1.83
C PHE A 161 -17.40 -9.75 2.49
N HIS A 162 -17.27 -10.23 3.73
CA HIS A 162 -18.42 -10.62 4.54
C HIS A 162 -19.32 -9.42 4.82
N ASN A 163 -18.73 -8.24 4.99
CA ASN A 163 -19.47 -6.99 5.14
C ASN A 163 -18.88 -5.87 4.25
N THR A 164 -19.14 -5.99 2.95
CA THR A 164 -18.72 -4.99 1.94
C THR A 164 -19.17 -3.57 2.31
N LEU A 165 -20.37 -3.40 2.86
CA LEU A 165 -20.88 -2.08 3.27
C LEU A 165 -20.05 -1.46 4.40
N ALA A 166 -19.62 -2.25 5.40
CA ALA A 166 -18.77 -1.75 6.48
C ALA A 166 -17.38 -1.32 5.96
N VAL A 167 -16.81 -2.07 5.01
CA VAL A 167 -15.53 -1.71 4.36
C VAL A 167 -15.67 -0.37 3.63
N PHE A 168 -16.71 -0.21 2.79
CA PHE A 168 -16.96 1.04 2.08
C PHE A 168 -17.27 2.21 3.01
N ALA A 169 -18.12 2.01 4.02
CA ALA A 169 -18.43 3.03 5.02
C ALA A 169 -17.16 3.49 5.75
N GLY A 170 -16.30 2.53 6.14
CA GLY A 170 -15.02 2.82 6.75
C GLY A 170 -14.11 3.62 5.83
N GLN A 171 -13.99 3.22 4.55
CA GLN A 171 -13.21 3.95 3.56
C GLN A 171 -13.73 5.39 3.36
N CYS A 172 -15.05 5.57 3.25
CA CYS A 172 -15.68 6.88 3.04
C CYS A 172 -15.33 7.87 4.15
N ILE A 173 -15.34 7.44 5.42
CA ILE A 173 -14.93 8.28 6.56
C ILE A 173 -13.54 8.89 6.32
N TYR A 174 -12.58 8.08 5.91
CA TYR A 174 -11.20 8.54 5.71
C TYR A 174 -10.99 9.28 4.39
N VAL A 175 -11.75 8.98 3.33
CA VAL A 175 -11.73 9.75 2.08
C VAL A 175 -12.25 11.16 2.31
N GLU A 176 -13.34 11.30 3.05
CA GLU A 176 -13.88 12.60 3.41
C GLU A 176 -12.93 13.38 4.32
N LEU A 177 -12.32 12.71 5.31
CA LEU A 177 -11.32 13.32 6.17
C LEU A 177 -10.10 13.80 5.37
N LEU A 178 -9.63 12.99 4.41
CA LEU A 178 -8.56 13.35 3.49
C LEU A 178 -8.91 14.59 2.65
N TRP A 179 -10.14 14.66 2.14
CA TRP A 179 -10.62 15.81 1.38
C TRP A 179 -10.67 17.09 2.24
N ARG A 180 -11.27 17.02 3.44
CA ARG A 180 -11.32 18.15 4.39
C ARG A 180 -9.92 18.57 4.85
N TYR A 181 -9.01 17.62 5.03
CA TYR A 181 -7.61 17.89 5.35
C TYR A 181 -6.92 18.68 4.22
N ILE A 182 -7.07 18.25 2.96
CA ILE A 182 -6.50 18.97 1.80
C ILE A 182 -7.08 20.38 1.67
N LEU A 183 -8.41 20.55 1.82
CA LEU A 183 -9.05 21.86 1.82
C LEU A 183 -8.51 22.78 2.94
N SER A 184 -8.15 22.22 4.09
CA SER A 184 -7.58 23.00 5.19
C SER A 184 -6.14 23.50 4.92
N LYS A 185 -5.43 22.90 3.97
CA LYS A 185 -4.02 23.20 3.66
C LYS A 185 -3.84 24.13 2.47
N LEU A 186 -4.84 24.27 1.62
CA LEU A 186 -4.75 25.04 0.40
C LEU A 186 -5.67 26.27 0.46
N PRO A 187 -5.22 27.44 -0.03
CA PRO A 187 -5.96 28.69 0.10
C PRO A 187 -7.23 28.73 -0.76
N PHE A 188 -7.29 27.93 -1.83
CA PHE A 188 -8.38 27.93 -2.81
C PHE A 188 -8.86 26.51 -3.10
N GLU A 189 -10.18 26.33 -3.16
CA GLU A 189 -10.83 25.04 -3.48
C GLU A 189 -10.36 24.47 -4.83
N ARG A 190 -10.18 25.33 -5.83
CA ARG A 190 -9.67 24.90 -7.15
C ARG A 190 -8.31 24.22 -7.06
N ASP A 191 -7.43 24.68 -6.18
CA ASP A 191 -6.11 24.07 -6.01
C ASP A 191 -6.21 22.76 -5.23
N ALA A 192 -7.14 22.66 -4.28
CA ALA A 192 -7.47 21.39 -3.62
C ALA A 192 -7.98 20.33 -4.60
N ILE A 193 -8.87 20.69 -5.53
CA ILE A 193 -9.35 19.78 -6.57
C ILE A 193 -8.19 19.31 -7.46
N LYS A 194 -7.34 20.23 -7.93
CA LYS A 194 -6.17 19.87 -8.76
C LYS A 194 -5.21 18.96 -8.01
N PHE A 195 -4.92 19.27 -6.75
CA PHE A 195 -4.05 18.48 -5.89
C PHE A 195 -4.63 17.08 -5.68
N PHE A 196 -5.91 16.97 -5.34
CA PHE A 196 -6.57 15.68 -5.12
C PHE A 196 -6.61 14.82 -6.38
N ASN A 197 -6.91 15.41 -7.53
CA ASN A 197 -6.84 14.71 -8.82
C ASN A 197 -5.43 14.19 -9.12
N LYS A 198 -4.41 15.02 -8.87
CA LYS A 198 -3.01 14.62 -9.05
C LYS A 198 -2.61 13.48 -8.09
N LEU A 199 -3.04 13.57 -6.82
CA LEU A 199 -2.85 12.51 -5.84
C LEU A 199 -3.49 11.20 -6.30
N ILE A 200 -4.75 11.23 -6.76
CA ILE A 200 -5.44 10.04 -7.29
C ILE A 200 -4.67 9.44 -8.47
N LEU A 201 -4.23 10.25 -9.43
CA LEU A 201 -3.47 9.77 -10.59
C LEU A 201 -2.16 9.07 -10.17
N ASP A 202 -1.45 9.63 -9.19
CA ASP A 202 -0.22 9.00 -8.69
C ASP A 202 -0.51 7.71 -7.91
N LEU A 203 -1.62 7.63 -7.17
CA LEU A 203 -2.07 6.41 -6.48
C LEU A 203 -2.53 5.31 -7.44
N LEU A 204 -3.16 5.67 -8.56
CA LEU A 204 -3.50 4.75 -9.63
C LEU A 204 -2.24 4.23 -10.33
N TYR A 205 -1.23 5.10 -10.54
CA TYR A 205 0.06 4.68 -11.09
C TYR A 205 0.80 3.71 -10.14
N LEU A 206 0.80 3.98 -8.83
CA LEU A 206 1.29 3.04 -7.82
C LEU A 206 0.52 1.71 -7.85
N GLN A 207 -0.81 1.75 -7.97
CA GLN A 207 -1.61 0.53 -8.08
C GLN A 207 -1.23 -0.30 -9.30
N HIS A 208 -1.00 0.35 -10.44
CA HIS A 208 -0.57 -0.32 -11.65
C HIS A 208 0.81 -0.99 -11.47
N SER A 209 1.77 -0.32 -10.81
CA SER A 209 3.09 -0.91 -10.54
C SER A 209 2.99 -2.12 -9.61
N CYS A 210 2.19 -2.05 -8.54
CA CYS A 210 1.92 -3.18 -7.66
C CYS A 210 1.32 -4.37 -8.42
N PHE A 211 0.35 -4.11 -9.32
CA PHE A 211 -0.26 -5.16 -10.14
C PHE A 211 0.74 -5.85 -11.07
N ILE A 212 1.69 -5.12 -11.65
CA ILE A 212 2.77 -5.69 -12.47
C ILE A 212 3.66 -6.60 -11.62
N VAL A 213 4.08 -6.14 -10.44
CA VAL A 213 4.89 -6.94 -9.50
C VAL A 213 4.13 -8.19 -9.08
N GLU A 214 2.86 -8.09 -8.73
CA GLU A 214 2.03 -9.24 -8.38
C GLU A 214 1.92 -10.25 -9.55
N ARG A 215 1.73 -9.77 -10.78
CA ARG A 215 1.74 -10.63 -11.97
C ARG A 215 3.06 -11.36 -12.15
N TYR A 216 4.17 -10.67 -11.92
CA TYR A 216 5.50 -11.28 -11.97
C TYR A 216 5.69 -12.34 -10.88
N MET A 217 5.26 -12.03 -9.65
CA MET A 217 5.34 -12.93 -8.50
C MET A 217 4.58 -14.25 -8.69
N TYR A 218 3.47 -14.25 -9.43
CA TYR A 218 2.73 -15.49 -9.74
C TYR A 218 3.58 -16.53 -10.48
N ASN A 219 4.60 -16.10 -11.24
CA ASN A 219 5.50 -17.02 -11.95
C ASN A 219 6.65 -17.54 -11.06
N LEU A 220 6.76 -17.04 -9.83
CA LEU A 220 7.83 -17.36 -8.88
C LEU A 220 7.33 -18.15 -7.67
N GLY A 221 6.45 -19.14 -7.91
CA GLY A 221 5.89 -19.97 -6.84
C GLY A 221 6.95 -20.62 -5.93
N HIS A 222 8.10 -21.01 -6.49
CA HIS A 222 9.21 -21.58 -5.71
C HIS A 222 9.88 -20.57 -4.76
N GLU A 223 9.91 -19.28 -5.12
CA GLU A 223 10.40 -18.22 -4.23
C GLU A 223 9.39 -17.95 -3.12
N ILE A 224 8.09 -17.91 -3.45
CA ILE A 224 7.01 -17.74 -2.46
C ILE A 224 7.05 -18.88 -1.42
N ASP A 225 7.39 -20.09 -1.84
CA ASP A 225 7.53 -21.26 -0.95
C ASP A 225 8.69 -21.17 0.04
N GLN A 226 9.69 -20.34 -0.26
CA GLN A 226 10.86 -20.09 0.61
C GLN A 226 10.66 -18.86 1.51
N MET A 227 9.55 -18.14 1.36
CA MET A 227 9.23 -17.00 2.23
C MET A 227 8.81 -17.47 3.62
N ASN A 228 9.01 -16.58 4.60
CA ASN A 228 8.49 -16.76 5.94
C ASN A 228 6.95 -16.80 5.91
N PRO A 229 6.28 -17.50 6.85
CA PRO A 229 4.85 -17.79 6.78
C PRO A 229 3.97 -16.54 6.57
N LEU A 230 4.30 -15.43 7.23
CA LEU A 230 3.54 -14.18 7.06
C LEU A 230 3.66 -13.63 5.64
N MET A 231 4.87 -13.58 5.08
CA MET A 231 5.11 -13.10 3.71
C MET A 231 4.51 -14.04 2.68
N GLN A 232 4.64 -15.35 2.86
CA GLN A 232 4.00 -16.36 2.03
C GLN A 232 2.48 -16.16 1.98
N SER A 233 1.85 -15.84 3.12
CA SER A 233 0.39 -15.63 3.17
C SER A 233 -0.08 -14.46 2.30
N MET A 234 0.79 -13.51 1.92
CA MET A 234 0.43 -12.40 1.02
C MET A 234 0.16 -12.87 -0.41
N TRP A 235 0.66 -14.05 -0.79
CA TRP A 235 0.44 -14.69 -2.10
C TRP A 235 -0.03 -16.15 -1.91
N PRO A 236 -1.33 -16.39 -1.69
CA PRO A 236 -1.87 -17.74 -1.64
C PRO A 236 -1.59 -18.48 -2.94
N LYS A 237 -1.32 -19.76 -2.79
CA LYS A 237 -1.19 -20.69 -3.90
C LYS A 237 -2.52 -20.78 -4.62
N ILE A 238 -2.50 -20.57 -5.94
CA ILE A 238 -3.63 -20.90 -6.80
C ILE A 238 -3.74 -22.44 -6.80
N GLU A 239 -4.85 -22.98 -6.34
CA GLU A 239 -5.07 -24.43 -6.36
C GLU A 239 -5.05 -24.94 -7.82
N LYS A 240 -4.54 -26.15 -8.07
CA LYS A 240 -4.32 -26.66 -9.44
C LYS A 240 -5.59 -26.73 -10.29
N SER A 241 -6.77 -26.76 -9.67
CA SER A 241 -8.08 -26.66 -10.33
C SER A 241 -8.33 -25.32 -11.02
N ASP A 242 -7.51 -24.31 -10.72
CA ASP A 242 -7.71 -22.94 -11.14
C ASP A 242 -6.74 -22.44 -12.22
N LYS A 243 -5.99 -23.30 -12.91
CA LYS A 243 -5.06 -22.87 -13.98
C LYS A 243 -5.81 -22.10 -15.08
N ILE A 244 -5.67 -20.78 -15.09
CA ILE A 244 -6.16 -19.90 -16.15
C ILE A 244 -5.09 -19.84 -17.23
N ASP A 245 -5.50 -20.06 -18.47
CA ASP A 245 -4.71 -19.69 -19.63
C ASP A 245 -4.71 -18.16 -19.76
N TYR A 246 -3.75 -17.50 -19.09
CA TYR A 246 -3.46 -16.10 -19.34
C TYR A 246 -2.78 -16.04 -20.70
N GLY A 247 -3.58 -15.98 -21.76
CA GLY A 247 -3.11 -15.82 -23.13
C GLY A 247 -1.98 -14.79 -23.22
N ASN A 248 -0.98 -15.08 -24.06
CA ASN A 248 0.30 -14.39 -24.25
C ASN A 248 0.20 -12.89 -24.67
N ASP A 249 -0.88 -12.18 -24.38
CA ASP A 249 -1.16 -10.80 -24.81
C ASP A 249 -0.43 -9.73 -23.98
N ILE A 250 0.79 -10.00 -23.53
CA ILE A 250 1.72 -8.91 -23.20
C ILE A 250 2.89 -8.97 -24.19
N ASP A 251 2.59 -8.68 -25.44
CA ASP A 251 3.57 -8.08 -26.32
C ASP A 251 3.46 -6.56 -26.10
N MET A 252 4.08 -6.07 -25.01
CA MET A 252 4.23 -4.63 -24.78
C MET A 252 5.24 -4.10 -25.80
N LYS A 253 4.79 -3.89 -27.03
CA LYS A 253 5.52 -3.06 -27.98
C LYS A 253 5.65 -1.67 -27.37
N PRO A 254 6.88 -1.14 -27.23
CA PRO A 254 7.05 0.23 -26.78
C PRO A 254 6.34 1.16 -27.77
N CYS A 255 5.45 2.03 -27.28
CA CYS A 255 4.99 3.16 -28.06
C CYS A 255 6.21 4.04 -28.36
N SER A 256 6.70 3.93 -29.60
CA SER A 256 7.64 4.86 -30.23
C SER A 256 6.98 6.20 -30.51
#